data_AF-A0A7V9BT71-F1
#
_entry.id   AF-A0A7V9BT71-F1
#
_cell.length_a   1.000
_cell.length_b   1.000
_cell.length_c   1.000
_cell.angle_alpha   90.00
_cell.angle_beta   90.00
_cell.angle_gamma   90.00
#
_symmetry.space_group_name_H-M   'P 1'
#
loop_
_entity.id
_entity.type
_entity.pdbx_description
1 polymer ?
#
loop_
_entity_poly.entity_id
_entity_poly.type
_entity_poly.pdbx_seq_one_letter_code
_entity_poly.pdbx_strand_id
1 'polypeptide(L)'
;MHARNWTNWALLGAIAACRGTVVVPVLVEVDPAAMSFQAVDPRTELPGELVFRIANLSEIPTDLLETVVTGDLVGIVEVADAPTRLGPGEVGTVTLVVTDLPDDLVAGDLTGEIDLRIKGGEGESTGGCRPTPVPATAEIVTTVAVSIPLLDRCDLDEDGAISLDCGGTDCDDGDATIRPGADELCNGLDDDCDGVIPPDERDDDGDGVAICEDDCDDANDDVYPGADEICDGLDDDCDGDVPPDESDPDGDGFSACNGDCEPDDATTGPGATEVCNGLDDDCDGV
;
A
#
# COMPACT_ATOMS: atom_id res chain seq x y z
N MET A 1 -13.73 9.36 -23.90
CA MET A 1 -14.56 8.92 -25.05
C MET A 1 -15.71 9.90 -25.23
N HIS A 2 -15.98 10.29 -26.47
CA HIS A 2 -17.05 11.20 -26.93
C HIS A 2 -17.18 12.58 -26.24
N ALA A 3 -16.36 13.53 -26.69
CA ALA A 3 -16.76 14.95 -26.66
C ALA A 3 -18.03 15.10 -27.51
N ARG A 4 -19.21 15.14 -26.89
CA ARG A 4 -20.42 15.57 -27.58
C ARG A 4 -20.26 17.06 -27.87
N ASN A 5 -20.19 17.40 -29.15
CA ASN A 5 -19.99 18.77 -29.63
C ASN A 5 -21.17 19.66 -29.18
N TRP A 6 -20.97 20.43 -28.11
CA TRP A 6 -21.95 21.36 -27.53
C TRP A 6 -22.34 22.53 -28.46
N THR A 7 -21.70 22.66 -29.62
CA THR A 7 -21.97 23.70 -30.64
C THR A 7 -23.07 23.34 -31.63
N ASN A 8 -23.67 22.14 -31.56
CA ASN A 8 -24.57 21.63 -32.60
C ASN A 8 -26.03 21.38 -32.16
N TRP A 9 -26.51 22.06 -31.12
CA TRP A 9 -27.92 21.99 -30.69
C TRP A 9 -28.75 23.21 -31.10
N ALA A 10 -28.53 23.71 -32.32
CA ALA A 10 -29.41 24.70 -32.94
C ALA A 10 -30.60 24.06 -33.72
N LEU A 11 -30.76 22.74 -33.73
CA LEU A 11 -31.77 22.08 -34.56
C LEU A 11 -32.32 20.78 -33.93
N LEU A 12 -33.12 20.91 -32.87
CA LEU A 12 -34.22 19.97 -32.64
C LEU A 12 -35.50 20.79 -32.60
N GLY A 13 -36.37 20.48 -33.56
CA GLY A 13 -37.38 21.39 -34.11
C GLY A 13 -38.44 21.83 -33.12
N ALA A 14 -38.81 23.10 -33.26
CA ALA A 14 -40.03 23.66 -32.71
C ALA A 14 -41.24 22.79 -33.10
N ILE A 15 -41.91 22.19 -32.12
CA ILE A 15 -43.31 21.76 -32.27
C ILE A 15 -44.18 22.79 -31.55
N ALA A 16 -44.36 23.94 -32.20
CA ALA A 16 -45.42 24.87 -31.81
C ALA A 16 -46.73 24.44 -32.49
N ALA A 17 -47.63 23.82 -31.72
CA ALA A 17 -49.05 23.79 -32.05
C ALA A 17 -49.87 23.99 -30.76
N CYS A 18 -49.98 25.25 -30.32
CA CYS A 18 -50.83 25.61 -29.19
C CYS A 18 -52.32 25.39 -29.54
N ARG A 19 -52.85 24.23 -29.15
CA ARG A 19 -54.27 23.96 -28.83
C ARG A 19 -54.36 22.86 -27.76
N GLY A 20 -54.49 23.26 -26.49
CA GLY A 20 -54.77 22.38 -25.35
C GLY A 20 -53.72 22.41 -24.24
N THR A 21 -54.02 21.75 -23.11
CA THR A 21 -53.08 21.50 -22.01
C THR A 21 -52.01 20.53 -22.51
N VAL A 22 -50.81 21.02 -22.81
CA VAL A 22 -49.69 20.18 -23.24
C VAL A 22 -48.83 19.90 -22.02
N VAL A 23 -48.67 18.61 -21.69
CA VAL A 23 -47.70 18.17 -20.70
C VAL A 23 -46.32 18.25 -21.34
N VAL A 24 -45.45 19.15 -20.86
CA VAL A 24 -44.07 19.28 -21.34
C VAL A 24 -43.16 18.50 -20.39
N PRO A 25 -42.40 17.50 -20.86
CA PRO A 25 -41.47 16.77 -20.01
C PRO A 25 -40.34 17.70 -19.56
N VAL A 26 -39.95 17.56 -18.29
CA VAL A 26 -38.71 18.15 -17.79
C VAL A 26 -37.58 17.21 -18.17
N LEU A 27 -36.59 17.72 -18.91
CA LEU A 27 -35.43 16.97 -19.36
C LEU A 27 -34.18 17.76 -18.99
N VAL A 28 -33.38 17.17 -18.10
CA VAL A 28 -32.05 17.69 -17.76
C VAL A 28 -31.02 16.64 -18.16
N GLU A 29 -30.03 17.05 -18.94
CA GLU A 29 -28.86 16.23 -19.26
C GLU A 29 -27.71 16.65 -18.35
N VAL A 30 -27.00 15.67 -17.79
CA VAL A 30 -25.78 15.85 -17.01
C VAL A 30 -24.61 15.33 -17.82
N ASP A 31 -23.55 16.13 -17.93
CA ASP A 31 -22.31 15.73 -18.58
C ASP A 31 -21.10 16.06 -17.68
N PRO A 32 -20.32 15.05 -17.28
CA PRO A 32 -20.54 13.60 -17.48
C PRO A 32 -21.57 13.02 -16.49
N ALA A 33 -22.16 11.86 -16.81
CA ALA A 33 -23.10 11.15 -15.91
C ALA A 33 -22.39 10.36 -14.77
N ALA A 34 -21.08 10.19 -14.89
CA ALA A 34 -20.21 9.65 -13.85
C ALA A 34 -18.88 10.40 -13.90
N MET A 35 -18.33 10.69 -12.73
CA MET A 35 -17.09 11.46 -12.61
C MET A 35 -16.31 11.02 -11.38
N SER A 36 -15.01 11.29 -11.40
CA SER A 36 -14.13 11.05 -10.28
C SER A 36 -13.35 12.31 -9.97
N PHE A 37 -13.09 12.52 -8.69
CA PHE A 37 -12.02 13.43 -8.27
C PHE A 37 -10.66 12.88 -8.70
N GLN A 38 -9.61 13.71 -8.58
CA GLN A 38 -8.25 13.21 -8.72
C GLN A 38 -7.96 12.24 -7.57
N ALA A 39 -7.19 11.20 -7.86
CA ALA A 39 -6.71 10.28 -6.82
C ALA A 39 -5.84 11.06 -5.83
N VAL A 40 -6.10 10.87 -4.54
CA VAL A 40 -5.44 11.62 -3.46
C VAL A 40 -5.08 10.73 -2.30
N ASP A 41 -4.07 11.15 -1.57
CA ASP A 41 -3.79 10.61 -0.25
C ASP A 41 -4.52 11.48 0.80
N PRO A 42 -5.45 10.88 1.58
CA PRO A 42 -6.31 11.62 2.49
C PRO A 42 -5.52 12.39 3.57
N ARG A 43 -4.30 11.96 3.90
CA ARG A 43 -3.47 12.55 4.96
C ARG A 43 -2.60 13.71 4.47
N THR A 44 -2.48 13.90 3.15
CA THR A 44 -1.53 14.88 2.58
C THR A 44 -2.14 15.89 1.62
N GLU A 45 -3.27 15.56 0.97
CA GLU A 45 -3.88 16.45 -0.02
C GLU A 45 -5.41 16.30 -0.07
N LEU A 46 -6.11 17.44 -0.16
CA LEU A 46 -7.52 17.43 -0.54
C LEU A 46 -7.64 17.41 -2.07
N PRO A 47 -8.55 16.59 -2.63
CA PRO A 47 -8.70 16.39 -4.08
C PRO A 47 -9.25 17.61 -4.83
N GLY A 48 -9.56 18.69 -4.11
CA GLY A 48 -9.92 19.98 -4.66
C GLY A 48 -11.38 20.08 -5.08
N GLU A 49 -11.59 20.64 -6.28
CA GLU A 49 -12.90 21.01 -6.84
C GLU A 49 -13.24 20.13 -8.04
N LEU A 50 -14.51 19.74 -8.15
CA LEU A 50 -15.05 18.98 -9.26
C LEU A 50 -16.25 19.70 -9.86
N VAL A 51 -16.22 19.97 -11.16
CA VAL A 51 -17.25 20.76 -11.85
C VAL A 51 -17.91 19.93 -12.95
N PHE A 52 -19.24 19.89 -12.96
CA PHE A 52 -20.01 19.28 -14.05
C PHE A 52 -21.09 20.23 -14.58
N ARG A 53 -21.60 19.91 -15.76
CA ARG A 53 -22.59 20.75 -16.46
C ARG A 53 -23.94 20.10 -16.45
N ILE A 54 -24.97 20.94 -16.30
CA ILE A 54 -26.36 20.54 -16.44
C ILE A 54 -27.05 21.42 -17.48
N ALA A 55 -27.82 20.80 -18.38
CA ALA A 55 -28.50 21.50 -19.45
C ALA A 55 -30.01 21.27 -19.39
N ASN A 56 -30.79 22.35 -19.43
CA ASN A 56 -32.24 22.24 -19.54
C ASN A 56 -32.64 22.02 -20.99
N LEU A 57 -32.99 20.79 -21.34
CA LEU A 57 -33.47 20.41 -22.67
C LEU A 57 -35.00 20.52 -22.81
N SER A 58 -35.69 20.96 -21.75
CA SER A 58 -37.13 21.22 -21.78
C SER A 58 -37.47 22.50 -22.54
N GLU A 59 -38.69 22.58 -23.07
CA GLU A 59 -39.23 23.82 -23.67
C GLU A 59 -39.75 24.83 -22.62
N ILE A 60 -39.64 24.49 -21.34
CA ILE A 60 -40.06 25.30 -20.19
C ILE A 60 -38.86 25.56 -19.26
N PRO A 61 -38.91 26.63 -18.44
CA PRO A 61 -37.94 26.81 -17.37
C PRO A 61 -37.98 25.66 -16.37
N THR A 62 -36.82 25.37 -15.78
CA THR A 62 -36.61 24.25 -14.87
C THR A 62 -35.92 24.77 -13.62
N ASP A 63 -36.51 24.51 -12.45
CA ASP A 63 -35.97 24.91 -11.15
C ASP A 63 -35.21 23.73 -10.52
N LEU A 64 -34.00 24.00 -10.02
CA LEU A 64 -33.25 23.05 -9.19
C LEU A 64 -33.61 23.31 -7.73
N LEU A 65 -34.30 22.37 -7.11
CA LEU A 65 -34.86 22.52 -5.78
C LEU A 65 -33.82 22.24 -4.70
N GLU A 66 -33.06 21.17 -4.89
CA GLU A 66 -32.11 20.65 -3.92
C GLU A 66 -31.07 19.79 -4.64
N THR A 67 -29.84 19.83 -4.16
CA THR A 67 -28.77 18.92 -4.56
C THR A 67 -28.39 18.10 -3.33
N VAL A 68 -28.62 16.80 -3.37
CA VAL A 68 -28.40 15.90 -2.23
C VAL A 68 -27.17 15.05 -2.50
N VAL A 69 -26.21 15.08 -1.58
CA VAL A 69 -25.06 14.17 -1.57
C VAL A 69 -25.46 12.90 -0.83
N THR A 70 -25.09 11.74 -1.36
CA THR A 70 -25.44 10.42 -0.80
C THR A 70 -24.22 9.49 -0.79
N GLY A 71 -24.37 8.33 -0.16
CA GLY A 71 -23.30 7.32 -0.05
C GLY A 71 -22.20 7.74 0.93
N ASP A 72 -20.97 7.34 0.63
CA ASP A 72 -19.80 7.59 1.48
C ASP A 72 -19.36 9.06 1.44
N LEU A 73 -19.85 9.82 0.46
CA LEU A 73 -19.49 11.22 0.25
C LEU A 73 -20.20 12.19 1.20
N VAL A 74 -21.17 11.73 2.00
CA VAL A 74 -21.92 12.56 2.95
C VAL A 74 -20.98 13.10 4.04
N GLY A 75 -20.88 14.42 4.14
CA GLY A 75 -20.00 15.10 5.09
C GLY A 75 -18.55 15.25 4.62
N ILE A 76 -18.20 14.68 3.46
CA ILE A 76 -16.89 14.81 2.80
C ILE A 76 -17.01 15.81 1.64
N VAL A 77 -18.01 15.61 0.78
CA VAL A 77 -18.28 16.45 -0.40
C VAL A 77 -19.40 17.43 -0.11
N GLU A 78 -19.17 18.70 -0.44
CA GLU A 78 -20.19 19.75 -0.39
C GLU A 78 -20.44 20.36 -1.77
N VAL A 79 -21.66 20.85 -1.99
CA VAL A 79 -22.04 21.59 -3.20
C VAL A 79 -21.70 23.06 -2.98
N ALA A 80 -20.59 23.53 -3.56
CA ALA A 80 -20.14 24.91 -3.39
C ALA A 80 -20.94 25.91 -4.23
N ASP A 81 -21.35 25.51 -5.45
CA ASP A 81 -22.18 26.34 -6.32
C ASP A 81 -23.10 25.47 -7.21
N ALA A 82 -24.32 25.96 -7.45
CA ALA A 82 -25.30 25.33 -8.34
C ALA A 82 -26.34 26.35 -8.81
N PRO A 83 -26.80 26.28 -10.08
CA PRO A 83 -27.85 27.16 -10.57
C PRO A 83 -29.18 26.79 -9.91
N THR A 84 -29.92 27.79 -9.43
CA THR A 84 -31.26 27.56 -8.85
C THR A 84 -32.35 27.41 -9.91
N ARG A 85 -32.08 27.89 -11.13
CA ARG A 85 -33.03 27.88 -12.25
C ARG A 85 -32.32 27.93 -13.59
N LEU A 86 -32.86 27.20 -14.55
CA LEU A 86 -32.40 27.16 -15.94
C LEU A 86 -33.56 27.48 -16.88
N GLY A 87 -33.37 28.45 -17.75
CA GLY A 87 -34.24 28.70 -18.89
C GLY A 87 -34.18 27.57 -19.92
N PRO A 88 -35.14 27.51 -20.87
CA PRO A 88 -35.09 26.54 -21.96
C PRO A 88 -33.79 26.64 -22.77
N GLY A 89 -33.07 25.52 -22.93
CA GLY A 89 -31.78 25.46 -23.63
C GLY A 89 -30.59 26.05 -22.87
N GLU A 90 -30.80 26.53 -21.65
CA GLU A 90 -29.72 27.07 -20.81
C GLU A 90 -28.85 25.96 -20.24
N VAL A 91 -27.55 26.24 -20.10
CA VAL A 91 -26.58 25.35 -19.48
C VAL A 91 -26.03 26.03 -18.23
N GLY A 92 -26.10 25.34 -17.10
CA GLY A 92 -25.47 25.74 -15.85
C GLY A 92 -24.32 24.80 -15.46
N THR A 93 -23.60 25.20 -14.43
CA THR A 93 -22.49 24.44 -13.84
C THR A 93 -22.78 24.16 -12.38
N VAL A 94 -22.50 22.93 -11.94
CA VAL A 94 -22.52 22.57 -10.52
C VAL A 94 -21.09 22.31 -10.10
N THR A 95 -20.69 22.94 -9.01
CA THR A 95 -19.38 22.80 -8.39
C THR A 95 -19.51 22.01 -7.10
N LEU A 96 -18.72 20.95 -7.00
CA LEU A 96 -18.52 20.15 -5.80
C LEU A 96 -17.12 20.43 -5.25
N VAL A 97 -16.98 20.47 -3.94
CA VAL A 97 -15.68 20.59 -3.26
C VAL A 97 -15.57 19.52 -2.19
N VAL A 98 -14.36 19.00 -2.00
CA VAL A 98 -14.06 18.16 -0.84
C VAL A 98 -13.64 19.05 0.31
N THR A 99 -14.35 18.94 1.43
CA THR A 99 -14.18 19.82 2.59
C THR A 99 -13.34 19.19 3.69
N ASP A 100 -13.41 17.88 3.82
CA ASP A 100 -12.65 17.11 4.80
C ASP A 100 -12.49 15.68 4.29
N LEU A 101 -11.31 15.10 4.45
CA LEU A 101 -11.06 13.68 4.25
C LEU A 101 -10.54 13.15 5.59
N PRO A 102 -11.27 12.23 6.25
CA PRO A 102 -10.77 11.63 7.48
C PRO A 102 -9.40 10.96 7.27
N ASP A 103 -8.47 11.21 8.20
CA ASP A 103 -7.10 10.69 8.15
C ASP A 103 -7.04 9.16 8.36
N ASP A 104 -8.13 8.54 8.83
CA ASP A 104 -8.26 7.10 9.06
C ASP A 104 -8.78 6.32 7.85
N LEU A 105 -8.97 7.00 6.72
CA LEU A 105 -9.34 6.34 5.47
C LEU A 105 -8.16 5.56 4.89
N VAL A 106 -8.41 4.30 4.53
CA VAL A 106 -7.48 3.40 3.84
C VAL A 106 -7.65 3.49 2.32
N ALA A 107 -6.70 2.93 1.58
CA ALA A 107 -6.75 2.85 0.11
C ALA A 107 -8.09 2.24 -0.37
N GLY A 108 -8.66 2.83 -1.43
CA GLY A 108 -9.97 2.41 -1.95
C GLY A 108 -10.73 3.54 -2.61
N ASP A 109 -11.97 3.29 -3.01
CA ASP A 109 -12.82 4.32 -3.62
C ASP A 109 -13.93 4.71 -2.63
N LEU A 110 -14.00 5.99 -2.25
CA LEU A 110 -15.23 6.54 -1.68
C LEU A 110 -16.22 6.75 -2.81
N THR A 111 -17.41 6.17 -2.70
CA THR A 111 -18.42 6.26 -3.75
C THR A 111 -19.72 6.86 -3.24
N GLY A 112 -20.37 7.63 -4.10
CA GLY A 112 -21.66 8.21 -3.78
C GLY A 112 -22.34 8.76 -5.02
N GLU A 113 -23.52 9.30 -4.78
CA GLU A 113 -24.33 9.89 -5.83
C GLU A 113 -24.74 11.32 -5.46
N ILE A 114 -24.79 12.19 -6.46
CA ILE A 114 -25.32 13.54 -6.37
C ILE A 114 -26.69 13.55 -7.01
N ASP A 115 -27.72 13.62 -6.17
CA ASP A 115 -29.12 13.65 -6.58
C ASP A 115 -29.57 15.10 -6.80
N LEU A 116 -29.83 15.44 -8.05
CA LEU A 116 -30.40 16.72 -8.46
C LEU A 116 -31.92 16.62 -8.46
N ARG A 117 -32.56 17.26 -7.49
CA ARG A 117 -34.02 17.33 -7.38
C ARG A 117 -34.55 18.50 -8.18
N ILE A 118 -35.23 18.19 -9.26
CA ILE A 118 -35.58 19.15 -10.30
C ILE A 118 -37.08 19.19 -10.50
N LYS A 119 -37.60 20.39 -10.79
CA LYS A 119 -39.02 20.60 -11.08
C LYS A 119 -39.22 21.57 -12.24
N GLY A 120 -40.28 21.33 -13.02
CA GLY A 120 -40.69 22.29 -14.06
C GLY A 120 -41.21 23.57 -13.42
N GLY A 121 -40.61 24.71 -13.79
CA GLY A 121 -40.98 26.03 -13.30
C GLY A 121 -42.08 26.69 -14.13
N GLU A 122 -42.80 27.65 -13.53
CA GLU A 122 -43.76 28.49 -14.26
C GLU A 122 -43.00 29.58 -15.05
N GLY A 123 -43.27 29.73 -16.35
CA GLY A 123 -42.65 30.80 -17.15
C GLY A 123 -42.99 30.76 -18.64
N GLU A 124 -42.37 31.65 -19.42
CA GLU A 124 -42.55 31.71 -20.88
C GLU A 124 -41.81 30.54 -21.55
N SER A 125 -42.51 29.80 -22.42
CA SER A 125 -41.87 28.83 -23.29
C SER A 125 -41.25 29.52 -24.50
N THR A 126 -40.26 28.89 -25.14
CA THR A 126 -39.61 29.37 -26.37
C THR A 126 -40.59 29.59 -27.53
N GLY A 127 -41.79 29.01 -27.46
CA GLY A 127 -42.89 29.17 -28.41
C GLY A 127 -43.88 30.31 -28.12
N GLY A 128 -43.66 31.13 -27.10
CA GLY A 128 -44.51 32.29 -26.77
C GLY A 128 -45.90 31.94 -26.21
N CYS A 129 -46.10 30.71 -25.74
CA CYS A 129 -47.30 30.32 -25.01
C CYS A 129 -47.05 30.46 -23.50
N ARG A 130 -48.10 30.71 -22.71
CA ARG A 130 -48.10 30.47 -21.26
C ARG A 130 -48.52 29.01 -21.05
N PRO A 131 -47.59 28.04 -21.01
CA PRO A 131 -47.96 26.67 -20.67
C PRO A 131 -48.61 26.67 -19.30
N THR A 132 -49.73 25.95 -19.16
CA THR A 132 -50.13 25.51 -17.82
C THR A 132 -49.15 24.39 -17.48
N PRO A 133 -48.45 24.47 -16.33
CA PRO A 133 -47.54 23.41 -15.93
C PRO A 133 -48.24 22.06 -16.04
N VAL A 134 -47.49 21.02 -16.46
CA VAL A 134 -47.76 19.64 -16.04
C VAL A 134 -48.23 19.68 -14.58
N PRO A 135 -49.24 18.91 -14.12
CA PRO A 135 -49.64 18.93 -12.71
C PRO A 135 -48.40 19.01 -11.83
N ALA A 136 -48.37 20.06 -11.00
CA ALA A 136 -47.21 20.69 -10.39
C ALA A 136 -46.44 19.82 -9.38
N THR A 137 -46.32 18.51 -9.60
CA THR A 137 -46.08 17.53 -8.54
C THR A 137 -45.10 16.42 -8.87
N ALA A 138 -44.65 16.24 -10.12
CA ALA A 138 -43.60 15.25 -10.40
C ALA A 138 -42.22 15.93 -10.33
N GLU A 139 -41.64 15.92 -9.13
CA GLU A 139 -40.21 16.12 -8.94
C GLU A 139 -39.47 15.00 -9.68
N ILE A 140 -38.43 15.36 -10.42
CA ILE A 140 -37.54 14.41 -11.10
C ILE A 140 -36.21 14.45 -10.37
N VAL A 141 -35.68 13.29 -10.05
CA VAL A 141 -34.32 13.14 -9.54
C VAL A 141 -33.44 12.73 -10.71
N THR A 142 -32.39 13.51 -10.96
CA THR A 142 -31.33 13.15 -11.89
C THR A 142 -30.06 12.93 -11.09
N THR A 143 -29.45 11.77 -11.26
CA THR A 143 -28.37 11.30 -10.40
C THR A 143 -27.04 11.31 -11.16
N VAL A 144 -25.98 11.74 -10.48
CA VAL A 144 -24.60 11.72 -10.98
C VAL A 144 -23.76 10.85 -10.06
N ALA A 145 -23.13 9.81 -10.60
CA ALA A 145 -22.21 9.00 -9.82
C ALA A 145 -20.87 9.75 -9.63
N VAL A 146 -20.39 9.79 -8.40
CA VAL A 146 -19.14 10.45 -8.03
C VAL A 146 -18.28 9.49 -7.23
N SER A 147 -16.98 9.45 -7.55
CA SER A 147 -15.99 8.73 -6.74
C SER A 147 -14.79 9.61 -6.37
N ILE A 148 -14.20 9.33 -5.21
CA ILE A 148 -12.89 9.83 -4.82
C ILE A 148 -11.97 8.61 -4.71
N PRO A 149 -11.00 8.43 -5.63
CA PRO A 149 -9.99 7.40 -5.47
C PRO A 149 -9.03 7.81 -4.36
N LEU A 150 -8.91 6.98 -3.35
CA LEU A 150 -7.97 7.14 -2.26
C LEU A 150 -6.75 6.27 -2.55
N LEU A 151 -5.59 6.91 -2.54
CA LEU A 151 -4.31 6.26 -2.44
C LEU A 151 -3.95 6.25 -0.96
N ASP A 152 -3.43 5.14 -0.44
CA ASP A 152 -2.67 5.19 0.79
C ASP A 152 -1.19 5.12 0.39
N ARG A 153 -0.48 6.25 0.47
CA ARG A 153 0.97 6.28 0.25
C ARG A 153 1.74 6.34 1.57
N CYS A 154 1.01 6.28 2.67
CA CYS A 154 1.56 6.30 4.00
C CYS A 154 1.51 4.92 4.66
N ASP A 155 0.85 3.95 4.04
CA ASP A 155 0.76 2.53 4.43
C ASP A 155 0.55 1.73 3.12
N LEU A 156 1.63 1.52 2.38
CA LEU A 156 1.58 0.96 1.02
C LEU A 156 1.41 -0.57 1.03
N ASP A 157 1.85 -1.26 2.07
CA ASP A 157 1.71 -2.71 2.24
C ASP A 157 0.45 -3.13 3.05
N GLU A 158 -0.31 -2.16 3.55
CA GLU A 158 -1.59 -2.30 4.25
C GLU A 158 -1.49 -3.05 5.59
N ASP A 159 -0.37 -2.91 6.30
CA ASP A 159 -0.18 -3.56 7.59
C ASP A 159 -0.61 -2.70 8.79
N GLY A 160 -0.98 -1.44 8.51
CA GLY A 160 -1.49 -0.48 9.48
C GLY A 160 -0.40 0.34 10.18
N ALA A 161 0.87 0.12 9.84
CA ALA A 161 1.96 1.00 10.23
C ALA A 161 2.10 2.15 9.23
N ILE A 162 2.48 3.32 9.74
CA ILE A 162 2.61 4.52 8.90
C ILE A 162 4.08 4.71 8.55
N SER A 163 4.38 4.92 7.26
CA SER A 163 5.72 5.12 6.74
C SER A 163 6.44 6.33 7.33
N LEU A 164 7.77 6.25 7.37
CA LEU A 164 8.64 7.35 7.84
C LEU A 164 8.41 8.68 7.09
N ASP A 165 8.13 8.62 5.79
CA ASP A 165 7.89 9.81 4.94
C ASP A 165 6.61 10.56 5.34
N CYS A 166 5.65 9.85 5.93
CA CYS A 166 4.42 10.40 6.50
C CYS A 166 4.51 10.70 8.01
N GLY A 167 5.71 10.58 8.60
CA GLY A 167 5.96 10.86 10.01
C GLY A 167 5.52 9.75 10.96
N GLY A 168 5.29 8.53 10.43
CA GLY A 168 5.15 7.33 11.25
C GLY A 168 6.49 6.69 11.59
N THR A 169 6.47 5.40 11.89
CA THR A 169 7.63 4.63 12.38
C THR A 169 7.90 3.37 11.58
N ASP A 170 7.17 3.14 10.50
CA ASP A 170 7.41 2.02 9.61
C ASP A 170 8.63 2.26 8.72
N CYS A 171 9.60 1.37 8.87
CA CYS A 171 10.91 1.41 8.26
C CYS A 171 10.97 0.73 6.88
N ASP A 172 9.98 -0.09 6.51
CA ASP A 172 9.82 -0.64 5.15
C ASP A 172 8.34 -0.73 4.74
N ASP A 173 7.80 0.40 4.30
CA ASP A 173 6.42 0.57 3.78
C ASP A 173 6.07 -0.32 2.55
N GLY A 174 7.02 -1.14 2.07
CA GLY A 174 6.78 -2.12 1.02
C GLY A 174 6.62 -3.56 1.52
N ASP A 175 6.84 -3.82 2.81
CA ASP A 175 6.85 -5.15 3.41
C ASP A 175 6.10 -5.20 4.75
N ALA A 176 4.86 -5.71 4.69
CA ALA A 176 3.96 -5.90 5.83
C ALA A 176 4.47 -6.86 6.92
N THR A 177 5.69 -7.39 6.82
CA THR A 177 6.36 -8.13 7.90
C THR A 177 7.32 -7.28 8.71
N ILE A 178 7.80 -6.16 8.15
CA ILE A 178 8.72 -5.21 8.75
C ILE A 178 7.90 -4.02 9.24
N ARG A 179 7.64 -3.95 10.55
CA ARG A 179 6.83 -2.87 11.14
C ARG A 179 7.09 -2.71 12.63
N PRO A 180 6.70 -1.55 13.21
CA PRO A 180 6.84 -1.28 14.63
C PRO A 180 6.32 -2.41 15.55
N GLY A 181 7.25 -3.05 16.27
CA GLY A 181 6.96 -4.11 17.22
C GLY A 181 6.58 -5.46 16.59
N ALA A 182 7.03 -5.73 15.35
CA ALA A 182 7.09 -7.09 14.82
C ALA A 182 8.05 -7.97 15.64
N ASP A 183 8.04 -9.28 15.37
CA ASP A 183 9.05 -10.18 15.94
C ASP A 183 10.25 -10.16 14.99
N GLU A 184 11.46 -9.97 15.52
CA GLU A 184 12.70 -10.08 14.76
C GLU A 184 12.89 -11.49 14.18
N LEU A 185 13.22 -11.56 12.90
CA LEU A 185 13.57 -12.78 12.20
C LEU A 185 15.06 -12.76 11.91
N CYS A 186 15.67 -13.95 11.94
CA CYS A 186 17.05 -14.15 11.55
C CYS A 186 17.24 -13.91 10.03
N ASN A 187 17.28 -12.65 9.61
CA ASN A 187 17.37 -12.20 8.22
C ASN A 187 18.30 -10.97 8.06
N GLY A 188 18.84 -10.44 9.16
CA GLY A 188 19.74 -9.29 9.19
C GLY A 188 19.06 -7.95 8.86
N LEU A 189 17.74 -7.88 9.00
CA LEU A 189 16.93 -6.67 8.88
C LEU A 189 16.48 -6.21 10.28
N ASP A 190 15.93 -5.01 10.36
CA ASP A 190 15.32 -4.45 11.58
C ASP A 190 13.81 -4.63 11.40
N ASP A 191 13.30 -5.84 11.67
CA ASP A 191 11.92 -6.19 11.35
C ASP A 191 10.93 -5.45 12.27
N ASP A 192 11.34 -5.10 13.50
CA ASP A 192 10.49 -4.42 14.47
C ASP A 192 10.57 -2.89 14.44
N CYS A 193 11.43 -2.35 13.55
CA CYS A 193 11.67 -0.92 13.32
C CYS A 193 12.06 -0.12 14.57
N ASP A 194 12.72 -0.73 15.56
CA ASP A 194 13.24 -0.03 16.74
C ASP A 194 14.60 0.66 16.51
N GLY A 195 15.22 0.40 15.35
CA GLY A 195 16.51 0.94 14.94
C GLY A 195 17.70 0.07 15.34
N VAL A 196 17.47 -1.17 15.80
CA VAL A 196 18.49 -2.09 16.30
C VAL A 196 18.28 -3.48 15.70
N ILE A 197 19.15 -3.87 14.77
CA ILE A 197 19.29 -5.27 14.38
C ILE A 197 19.89 -6.05 15.58
N PRO A 198 19.28 -7.16 16.02
CA PRO A 198 19.81 -7.98 17.10
C PRO A 198 21.25 -8.46 16.83
N PRO A 199 22.13 -8.49 17.84
CA PRO A 199 23.52 -8.91 17.64
C PRO A 199 23.67 -10.33 17.11
N ASP A 200 22.75 -11.22 17.45
CA ASP A 200 22.72 -12.63 17.01
C ASP A 200 22.27 -12.82 15.56
N GLU A 201 21.82 -11.76 14.89
CA GLU A 201 21.48 -11.77 13.46
C GLU A 201 22.56 -11.18 12.55
N ARG A 202 23.64 -10.68 13.17
CA ARG A 202 24.81 -10.23 12.44
C ARG A 202 25.75 -11.41 12.25
N ASP A 203 26.32 -11.47 11.06
CA ASP A 203 27.48 -12.29 10.71
C ASP A 203 28.74 -11.44 10.94
N ASP A 204 29.43 -11.69 12.06
CA ASP A 204 30.54 -10.89 12.55
C ASP A 204 31.91 -11.28 11.97
N ASP A 205 32.08 -12.52 11.53
CA ASP A 205 33.31 -13.03 10.93
C ASP A 205 33.27 -13.12 9.40
N GLY A 206 32.08 -13.17 8.80
CA GLY A 206 31.86 -13.11 7.36
C GLY A 206 31.81 -14.47 6.65
N ASP A 207 31.53 -15.57 7.35
CA ASP A 207 31.34 -16.89 6.74
C ASP A 207 29.96 -17.07 6.06
N GLY A 208 29.01 -16.17 6.37
CA GLY A 208 27.66 -16.16 5.86
C GLY A 208 26.61 -16.91 6.71
N VAL A 209 26.91 -17.23 7.97
CA VAL A 209 26.01 -17.83 8.95
C VAL A 209 26.03 -16.99 10.23
N ALA A 210 24.88 -16.48 10.65
CA ALA A 210 24.78 -15.76 11.93
C ALA A 210 24.54 -16.71 13.10
N ILE A 211 24.73 -16.25 14.35
CA ILE A 211 24.43 -17.02 15.57
C ILE A 211 23.00 -17.59 15.56
N CYS A 212 22.02 -16.81 15.09
CA CYS A 212 20.62 -17.25 15.01
C CYS A 212 20.35 -18.29 13.92
N GLU A 213 21.31 -18.53 13.02
CA GLU A 213 21.34 -19.60 12.02
C GLU A 213 22.14 -20.84 12.47
N ASP A 214 22.34 -20.97 13.79
CA ASP A 214 23.05 -22.06 14.47
C ASP A 214 24.60 -22.01 14.39
N ASP A 215 25.19 -20.85 14.10
CA ASP A 215 26.64 -20.66 14.27
C ASP A 215 27.05 -20.65 15.76
N CYS A 216 28.11 -21.40 16.08
CA CYS A 216 28.64 -21.61 17.41
C CYS A 216 29.83 -20.70 17.78
N ASP A 217 30.49 -20.03 16.83
CA ASP A 217 31.54 -19.02 17.09
C ASP A 217 31.65 -17.93 16.00
N ASP A 218 30.72 -16.97 16.04
CA ASP A 218 30.58 -15.77 15.19
C ASP A 218 31.75 -14.76 15.24
N ALA A 219 32.94 -15.21 15.64
CA ALA A 219 34.18 -14.47 15.58
C ALA A 219 35.27 -15.20 14.79
N ASN A 220 34.96 -16.35 14.20
CA ASN A 220 35.88 -17.24 13.51
C ASN A 220 35.25 -17.84 12.24
N ASP A 221 35.66 -17.33 11.07
CA ASP A 221 35.09 -17.70 9.76
C ASP A 221 35.41 -19.15 9.31
N ASP A 222 36.17 -19.88 10.10
CA ASP A 222 36.44 -21.31 9.91
C ASP A 222 35.46 -22.21 10.72
N VAL A 223 34.63 -21.65 11.62
CA VAL A 223 33.69 -22.38 12.50
C VAL A 223 32.25 -22.05 12.12
N TYR A 224 31.54 -23.01 11.51
CA TYR A 224 30.12 -22.88 11.14
C TYR A 224 29.44 -24.22 10.87
N PRO A 225 28.10 -24.29 10.90
CA PRO A 225 27.35 -25.49 10.61
C PRO A 225 27.77 -26.22 9.33
N GLY A 226 28.38 -27.39 9.49
CA GLY A 226 28.83 -28.24 8.39
C GLY A 226 30.16 -27.82 7.74
N ALA A 227 30.99 -27.02 8.43
CA ALA A 227 32.40 -26.83 8.08
C ALA A 227 33.17 -28.17 8.05
N ASP A 228 34.36 -28.18 7.45
CA ASP A 228 35.27 -29.31 7.55
C ASP A 228 36.11 -29.14 8.81
N GLU A 229 36.07 -30.11 9.72
CA GLU A 229 36.94 -30.15 10.92
C GLU A 229 38.43 -29.97 10.55
N ILE A 230 39.07 -29.00 11.20
CA ILE A 230 40.51 -28.74 11.12
C ILE A 230 41.16 -29.02 12.47
N CYS A 231 42.38 -29.58 12.41
CA CYS A 231 43.12 -30.03 13.59
C CYS A 231 43.62 -28.88 14.49
N ASP A 232 42.69 -28.19 15.16
CA ASP A 232 42.92 -27.06 16.05
C ASP A 232 42.21 -27.22 17.41
N GLY A 233 41.41 -28.29 17.56
CA GLY A 233 40.72 -28.66 18.78
C GLY A 233 39.43 -27.87 19.04
N LEU A 234 38.89 -27.19 18.02
CA LEU A 234 37.56 -26.61 18.02
C LEU A 234 36.53 -27.60 17.45
N ASP A 235 35.26 -27.25 17.58
CA ASP A 235 34.12 -27.95 16.97
C ASP A 235 33.73 -27.07 15.78
N ASP A 236 34.41 -27.27 14.65
CA ASP A 236 34.32 -26.35 13.52
C ASP A 236 32.98 -26.50 12.80
N ASP A 237 32.39 -27.70 12.79
CA ASP A 237 31.14 -27.97 12.10
C ASP A 237 29.88 -27.72 12.94
N CYS A 238 30.07 -27.28 14.19
CA CYS A 238 29.05 -26.97 15.19
C CYS A 238 28.08 -28.13 15.47
N ASP A 239 28.48 -29.39 15.31
CA ASP A 239 27.64 -30.55 15.60
C ASP A 239 27.64 -30.96 17.09
N GLY A 240 28.52 -30.35 17.88
CA GLY A 240 28.67 -30.56 19.31
C GLY A 240 29.76 -31.57 19.69
N ASP A 241 30.51 -32.11 18.73
CA ASP A 241 31.52 -33.15 18.92
C ASP A 241 32.87 -32.80 18.23
N VAL A 242 33.87 -32.35 19.01
CA VAL A 242 35.26 -32.27 18.53
C VAL A 242 35.79 -33.68 18.18
N PRO A 243 36.43 -33.90 17.01
CA PRO A 243 36.87 -35.22 16.60
C PRO A 243 37.88 -35.84 17.59
N PRO A 244 37.81 -37.17 17.85
CA PRO A 244 38.69 -37.81 18.83
C PRO A 244 40.18 -37.72 18.49
N ASP A 245 40.55 -37.58 17.23
CA ASP A 245 41.93 -37.43 16.77
C ASP A 245 42.51 -36.04 16.99
N GLU A 246 41.69 -35.06 17.41
CA GLU A 246 42.12 -33.71 17.82
C GLU A 246 42.39 -33.60 19.31
N SER A 247 41.92 -34.59 20.08
CA SER A 247 42.21 -34.67 21.51
C SER A 247 43.70 -34.99 21.73
N ASP A 248 44.22 -34.48 22.86
CA ASP A 248 45.53 -34.84 23.44
C ASP A 248 45.30 -35.57 24.77
N PRO A 249 45.08 -36.90 24.76
CA PRO A 249 44.73 -37.69 25.94
C PRO A 249 45.84 -37.78 26.99
N ASP A 250 47.11 -37.71 26.58
CA ASP A 250 48.26 -37.91 27.45
C ASP A 250 48.94 -36.60 27.92
N GLY A 251 48.63 -35.49 27.25
CA GLY A 251 49.03 -34.14 27.60
C GLY A 251 50.45 -33.76 27.18
N ASP A 252 51.00 -34.38 26.14
CA ASP A 252 52.34 -34.06 25.63
C ASP A 252 52.38 -32.86 24.68
N GLY A 253 51.21 -32.41 24.21
CA GLY A 253 51.03 -31.27 23.32
C GLY A 253 50.86 -31.64 21.84
N PHE A 254 50.78 -32.92 21.48
CA PHE A 254 50.50 -33.40 20.13
C PHE A 254 49.25 -34.28 20.10
N SER A 255 48.27 -33.91 19.30
CA SER A 255 47.13 -34.78 18.98
C SER A 255 47.48 -35.74 17.85
N ALA A 256 46.64 -36.77 17.64
CA ALA A 256 46.84 -37.73 16.56
C ALA A 256 46.87 -37.05 15.17
N CYS A 257 46.00 -36.06 14.94
CA CYS A 257 45.99 -35.30 13.70
C CYS A 257 47.19 -34.32 13.58
N ASN A 258 47.84 -33.97 14.69
CA ASN A 258 49.08 -33.18 14.74
C ASN A 258 50.37 -34.03 14.70
N GLY A 259 50.26 -35.31 14.35
CA GLY A 259 51.39 -36.18 14.06
C GLY A 259 51.85 -37.06 15.23
N ASP A 260 51.06 -37.15 16.29
CA ASP A 260 51.27 -38.17 17.32
C ASP A 260 50.85 -39.56 16.82
N CYS A 261 51.79 -40.49 16.85
CA CYS A 261 51.62 -41.87 16.43
C CYS A 261 51.17 -42.81 17.56
N GLU A 262 51.22 -42.40 18.82
CA GLU A 262 50.72 -43.13 20.00
C GLU A 262 50.00 -42.18 21.00
N PRO A 263 48.75 -41.74 20.73
CA PRO A 263 48.01 -40.70 21.47
C PRO A 263 47.70 -40.94 22.96
N ASP A 264 48.14 -42.06 23.54
CA ASP A 264 47.95 -42.39 24.95
C ASP A 264 49.31 -42.48 25.71
N ASP A 265 50.43 -42.17 25.04
CA ASP A 265 51.80 -42.24 25.57
C ASP A 265 52.59 -40.95 25.38
N ALA A 266 52.59 -40.09 26.42
CA ALA A 266 53.29 -38.81 26.43
C ALA A 266 54.84 -38.88 26.30
N THR A 267 55.41 -40.05 26.05
CA THR A 267 56.83 -40.23 25.72
C THR A 267 57.09 -40.46 24.23
N THR A 268 56.04 -40.59 23.43
CA THR A 268 56.05 -40.78 21.98
C THR A 268 55.35 -39.60 21.32
N GLY A 269 55.99 -38.99 20.32
CA GLY A 269 55.44 -37.81 19.66
C GLY A 269 56.51 -37.03 18.89
N PRO A 270 56.12 -36.09 18.01
CA PRO A 270 57.05 -35.35 17.17
C PRO A 270 58.22 -34.71 17.93
N GLY A 271 59.44 -35.20 17.64
CA GLY A 271 60.67 -34.69 18.26
C GLY A 271 61.01 -35.29 19.63
N ALA A 272 60.33 -36.36 20.04
CA ALA A 272 60.76 -37.20 21.15
C ALA A 272 62.16 -37.81 20.89
N THR A 273 62.76 -38.42 21.90
CA THR A 273 64.08 -39.06 21.76
C THR A 273 63.92 -40.55 21.56
N GLU A 274 64.33 -41.05 20.41
CA GLU A 274 64.46 -42.47 20.09
C GLU A 274 65.10 -43.30 21.21
N VAL A 275 64.32 -44.22 21.75
CA VAL A 275 64.75 -45.26 22.69
C VAL A 275 64.92 -46.56 21.91
N CYS A 276 65.89 -47.39 22.28
CA CYS A 276 66.08 -48.70 21.64
C CYS A 276 65.02 -49.73 22.08
N ASN A 277 63.73 -49.40 21.97
CA ASN A 277 62.56 -50.24 22.26
C ASN A 277 61.99 -50.90 20.98
N GLY A 278 62.35 -50.41 19.79
CA GLY A 278 61.86 -50.89 18.51
C GLY A 278 60.49 -50.33 18.10
N LEU A 279 60.06 -49.24 18.74
CA LEU A 279 58.98 -48.35 18.32
C LEU A 279 59.62 -47.13 17.63
N ASP A 280 58.81 -46.37 16.89
CA ASP A 280 59.17 -45.06 16.35
C ASP A 280 58.70 -44.05 17.39
N ASP A 281 59.61 -43.60 18.25
CA ASP A 281 59.25 -42.76 19.40
C ASP A 281 59.06 -41.30 18.95
N ASP A 282 59.76 -40.84 17.89
CA ASP A 282 59.68 -39.47 17.39
C ASP A 282 58.73 -39.26 16.19
N CYS A 283 58.03 -40.32 15.79
CA CYS A 283 57.04 -40.36 14.72
C CYS A 283 57.58 -39.88 13.35
N ASP A 284 58.88 -40.04 13.08
CA ASP A 284 59.52 -39.64 11.81
C ASP A 284 59.49 -40.72 10.71
N GLY A 285 58.98 -41.92 11.04
CA GLY A 285 58.76 -43.03 10.13
C GLY A 285 59.97 -43.93 9.89
N VAL A 286 60.93 -44.01 10.83
CA VAL A 286 62.21 -44.76 10.71
C VAL A 286 62.31 -46.00 11.60
#